data_AF-A0A359EXV0-F1
#
_entry.id   AF-A0A359EXV0-F1
#
_cell.length_a   1.000
_cell.length_b   1.000
_cell.length_c   1.000
_cell.angle_alpha   90.00
_cell.angle_beta   90.00
_cell.angle_gamma   90.00
#
_symmetry.space_group_name_H-M   'P 1'
#
loop_
_entity.id
_entity.type
_entity.pdbx_description
1 polymer ?
#
loop_
_entity_poly.entity_id
_entity_poly.type
_entity_poly.pdbx_seq_one_letter_code
_entity_poly.pdbx_strand_id
1 'polypeptide(L)'
;GYDIQSTDSQGFVHYIEVKGRIEGSDTFTITTNEITFAQTQEDRHRLALVEVSTSGPERDQLRYVSDAFTHLEPSTTTRSYNEVWRDYWERGGPPR
;
A
#
# COMPACT_ATOMS: atom_id res chain seq x y z
N GLY A 1 7.60 -6.75 4.27
CA GLY A 1 6.84 -7.24 5.44
C GLY A 1 5.38 -6.89 5.22
N TYR A 2 4.61 -6.80 6.29
CA TYR A 2 3.24 -6.28 6.30
C TYR A 2 2.92 -5.72 7.69
N ASP A 3 1.95 -4.81 7.77
CA ASP A 3 1.51 -4.20 9.03
C ASP A 3 0.34 -4.96 9.65
N ILE A 4 -0.58 -5.46 8.82
CA ILE A 4 -1.81 -6.12 9.25
C ILE A 4 -1.96 -7.45 8.50
N GLN A 5 -2.25 -8.51 9.26
CA GLN A 5 -2.80 -9.74 8.70
C GLN A 5 -4.31 -9.75 8.97
N SER A 6 -5.10 -9.81 7.91
CA SER A 6 -6.54 -9.94 7.98
C SER A 6 -6.96 -11.30 7.43
N THR A 7 -8.05 -11.85 7.93
CA THR A 7 -8.63 -13.09 7.43
C THR A 7 -10.09 -12.85 7.16
N ASP A 8 -10.53 -13.10 5.93
CA ASP A 8 -11.92 -12.91 5.55
C ASP A 8 -12.82 -14.02 6.11
N SER A 9 -14.13 -13.90 5.88
CA SER A 9 -15.11 -14.89 6.33
C SER A 9 -14.94 -16.29 5.71
N GLN A 10 -14.21 -16.40 4.60
CA GLN A 10 -13.92 -17.66 3.90
C GLN A 10 -12.58 -18.27 4.33
N GLY A 11 -11.84 -17.61 5.22
CA GLY A 11 -10.51 -18.05 5.67
C GLY A 11 -9.37 -17.61 4.75
N PHE A 12 -9.65 -16.76 3.75
CA PHE A 12 -8.61 -16.19 2.89
C PHE A 12 -7.82 -15.13 3.67
N VAL A 13 -6.49 -15.24 3.64
CA VAL A 13 -5.60 -14.34 4.38
C VAL A 13 -5.14 -13.21 3.48
N HIS A 14 -5.36 -11.98 3.93
CA HIS A 14 -4.81 -10.77 3.34
C HIS A 14 -3.64 -10.25 4.18
N TYR A 15 -2.55 -9.92 3.52
CA TYR A 15 -1.43 -9.19 4.11
C TYR A 15 -1.48 -7.75 3.63
N ILE A 16 -1.60 -6.82 4.56
CA ILE A 16 -1.85 -5.41 4.27
C ILE A 16 -0.67 -4.58 4.75
N GLU A 17 -0.07 -3.85 3.83
CA GLU A 17 0.93 -2.80 4.10
C GLU A 17 0.22 -1.44 4.08
N VAL A 18 0.43 -0.59 5.09
CA VAL A 18 -0.27 0.69 5.26
C VAL A 18 0.69 1.86 5.03
N LYS A 19 0.33 2.79 4.14
CA LYS A 19 1.06 4.04 3.93
C LYS A 19 0.14 5.24 4.10
N GLY A 20 0.45 6.07 5.09
CA GLY A 20 -0.30 7.31 5.37
C GLY A 20 0.44 8.55 4.90
N ARG A 21 -0.30 9.50 4.31
CA ARG A 21 0.20 10.83 3.92
C ARG A 21 -0.83 11.91 4.18
N ILE A 22 -0.38 13.08 4.61
CA ILE A 22 -1.25 14.26 4.75
C ILE A 22 -1.66 14.74 3.35
N GLU A 23 -2.89 15.24 3.20
CA GLU A 23 -3.40 15.86 1.97
C GLU A 23 -2.34 16.76 1.31
N GLY A 24 -2.14 16.57 0.01
CA GLY A 24 -1.16 17.33 -0.78
C GLY A 24 0.27 16.79 -0.75
N SER A 25 0.54 15.65 -0.13
CA SER A 25 1.85 14.99 -0.21
C SER A 25 2.10 14.36 -1.59
N ASP A 26 3.32 14.48 -2.12
CA ASP A 26 3.64 14.00 -3.46
C ASP A 26 4.11 12.54 -3.53
N THR A 27 4.71 12.02 -2.45
CA THR A 27 5.36 10.70 -2.47
C THR A 27 5.16 9.89 -1.20
N PHE A 28 5.33 8.58 -1.31
CA PHE A 28 5.47 7.68 -0.16
C PHE A 28 6.69 6.77 -0.33
N THR A 29 7.22 6.30 0.80
CA THR A 29 8.37 5.39 0.81
C THR A 29 7.90 3.96 1.00
N ILE A 30 8.47 3.05 0.21
CA ILE A 30 8.27 1.59 0.32
C ILE A 30 9.64 0.91 0.34
N THR A 31 9.84 -0.07 1.23
CA THR A 31 11.12 -0.78 1.31
C THR A 31 11.21 -1.90 0.28
N THR A 32 12.43 -2.28 -0.12
CA THR A 32 12.68 -3.44 -0.98
C THR A 32 12.07 -4.70 -0.38
N ASN A 33 12.16 -4.88 0.94
CA ASN A 33 11.56 -6.02 1.64
C ASN A 33 10.02 -6.01 1.63
N GLU A 34 9.39 -4.84 1.59
CA GLU A 34 7.93 -4.72 1.41
C GLU A 34 7.53 -5.07 -0.02
N ILE A 35 8.24 -4.56 -1.03
CA ILE A 35 7.98 -4.90 -2.43
C ILE A 35 8.15 -6.40 -2.67
N THR A 36 9.29 -6.98 -2.27
CA THR A 36 9.56 -8.41 -2.47
C THR A 36 8.51 -9.26 -1.75
N PHE A 37 8.13 -8.90 -0.52
CA PHE A 37 7.08 -9.61 0.20
C PHE A 37 5.75 -9.55 -0.57
N ALA A 38 5.31 -8.36 -0.99
CA ALA A 38 4.09 -8.18 -1.76
C ALA A 38 4.07 -9.03 -3.05
N GLN A 39 5.17 -9.04 -3.79
CA GLN A 39 5.30 -9.83 -5.03
C GLN A 39 5.19 -11.34 -4.77
N THR A 40 5.72 -11.83 -3.65
CA THR A 40 5.59 -13.26 -3.28
C THR A 40 4.19 -13.67 -2.81
N GLN A 41 3.38 -12.72 -2.37
CA GLN A 41 2.04 -12.98 -1.84
C GLN A 41 0.93 -12.83 -2.89
N GLU A 42 1.25 -12.30 -4.07
CA GLU A 42 0.33 -12.15 -5.20
C GLU A 42 -1.02 -11.50 -4.75
N ASP A 43 -2.13 -12.20 -5.00
CA ASP A 43 -3.50 -11.78 -4.71
C ASP A 43 -3.83 -11.65 -3.21
N ARG A 44 -2.94 -12.11 -2.32
CA ARG A 44 -3.07 -11.96 -0.87
C ARG A 44 -2.57 -10.62 -0.36
N HIS A 45 -1.73 -9.92 -1.13
CA HIS A 45 -1.20 -8.63 -0.70
C HIS A 45 -2.14 -7.47 -1.05
N ARG A 46 -2.25 -6.49 -0.16
CA ARG A 46 -2.92 -5.20 -0.42
C ARG A 46 -2.04 -4.06 0.10
N LEU A 47 -1.90 -3.01 -0.69
CA LEU A 47 -1.39 -1.72 -0.21
C LEU A 47 -2.57 -0.84 0.19
N ALA A 48 -2.67 -0.50 1.47
CA ALA A 48 -3.64 0.45 2.00
C ALA A 48 -3.02 1.85 2.06
N LEU A 49 -3.57 2.78 1.28
CA LEU A 49 -3.19 4.18 1.25
C LEU A 49 -4.18 5.00 2.06
N VAL A 50 -3.68 5.77 3.02
CA VAL A 50 -4.46 6.69 3.85
C VAL A 50 -4.09 8.12 3.50
N GLU A 51 -5.01 8.87 2.90
CA GLU A 51 -4.91 10.32 2.80
C GLU A 51 -5.50 10.93 4.07
N VAL A 52 -4.63 11.51 4.89
CA VAL A 52 -4.97 12.14 6.17
C VAL A 52 -5.41 13.56 5.89
N SER A 53 -6.62 13.91 6.30
CA SER A 53 -7.18 15.22 6.02
C SER A 53 -6.63 16.30 6.95
N THR A 54 -6.37 17.47 6.38
CA THR A 54 -6.03 18.67 7.17
C THR A 54 -7.24 19.25 7.92
N SER A 55 -8.44 18.77 7.61
CA SER A 55 -9.71 19.26 8.17
C SER A 55 -10.29 18.38 9.29
N GLY A 56 -9.64 17.25 9.61
CA GLY A 56 -10.06 16.34 10.68
C GLY A 56 -10.10 14.87 10.26
N PRO A 57 -9.91 13.92 11.20
CA PRO A 57 -9.80 12.49 10.91
C PRO A 57 -11.07 11.87 10.33
N GLU A 58 -12.24 12.49 10.56
CA GLU A 58 -13.51 12.05 9.97
C GLU A 58 -13.57 12.23 8.44
N ARG A 59 -12.60 12.95 7.87
CA ARG A 59 -12.45 13.18 6.43
C ARG A 59 -11.28 12.41 5.83
N ASP A 60 -10.57 11.60 6.64
CA ASP A 60 -9.52 10.74 6.12
C ASP A 60 -10.10 9.78 5.08
N GLN A 61 -9.36 9.59 4.00
CA GLN A 61 -9.75 8.71 2.91
C GLN A 61 -8.83 7.50 2.87
N LEU A 62 -9.41 6.35 2.52
CA LEU A 62 -8.71 5.07 2.45
C LEU A 62 -8.91 4.45 1.08
N ARG A 63 -7.81 4.04 0.45
CA ARG A 63 -7.81 3.30 -0.81
C ARG A 63 -6.93 2.07 -0.75
N TYR A 64 -7.40 0.99 -1.35
CA TYR A 64 -6.70 -0.28 -1.46
C TYR A 64 -6.21 -0.46 -2.89
N VAL A 65 -4.93 -0.82 -3.03
CA VAL A 65 -4.30 -1.17 -4.30
C VAL A 65 -3.92 -2.64 -4.27
N SER A 66 -4.50 -3.42 -5.18
CA SER A 66 -4.05 -4.78 -5.50
C SER A 66 -2.88 -4.73 -6.48
N ASP A 67 -2.01 -5.73 -6.47
CA ASP A 67 -0.88 -5.84 -7.41
C ASP A 67 -0.02 -4.56 -7.44
N ALA A 68 0.13 -3.91 -6.28
CA ALA A 68 0.65 -2.55 -6.17
C ALA A 68 2.02 -2.40 -6.85
N PHE A 69 2.88 -3.41 -6.70
CA PHE A 69 4.29 -3.37 -7.07
C PHE A 69 4.70 -4.37 -8.15
N THR A 70 3.76 -4.91 -8.94
CA THR A 70 4.08 -5.86 -10.03
C THR A 70 4.93 -5.27 -11.15
N HIS A 71 5.03 -3.95 -11.23
CA HIS A 71 5.82 -3.22 -12.21
C HIS A 71 7.23 -2.84 -11.69
N LEU A 72 7.52 -3.08 -10.41
CA LEU A 72 8.82 -2.75 -9.81
C LEU A 72 9.73 -3.97 -9.84
N GLU A 73 11.00 -3.73 -10.14
CA GLU A 73 12.07 -4.73 -10.02
C GLU A 73 12.92 -4.40 -8.78
N PRO A 74 12.81 -5.18 -7.69
CA PRO A 74 13.57 -4.93 -6.47
C PRO A 74 15.07 -5.11 -6.73
N SER A 75 15.86 -4.08 -6.45
CA SER A 75 17.32 -4.15 -6.51
C SER A 75 17.89 -4.75 -5.23
N THR A 76 18.95 -5.55 -5.35
CA THR A 76 19.66 -6.14 -4.20
C THR A 76 20.42 -5.10 -3.35
N THR A 77 20.70 -3.91 -3.91
CA THR A 77 21.46 -2.86 -3.23
C THR A 77 20.59 -1.68 -2.79
N THR A 78 19.41 -1.52 -3.39
CA THR A 78 18.45 -0.49 -3.00
C THR A 78 17.71 -0.94 -1.74
N ARG A 79 17.56 -0.05 -0.75
CA ARG A 79 16.82 -0.35 0.49
C ARG A 79 15.36 0.09 0.43
N SER A 80 15.06 1.15 -0.30
CA SER A 80 13.72 1.70 -0.43
C SER A 80 13.58 2.54 -1.69
N TYR A 81 12.33 2.75 -2.09
CA TYR A 81 11.90 3.54 -3.22
C TYR A 81 10.98 4.64 -2.70
N ASN A 82 11.03 5.81 -3.34
CA ASN A 82 10.03 6.87 -3.14
C ASN A 82 9.15 6.89 -4.38
N GLU A 83 7.90 6.46 -4.21
CA GLU A 83 6.92 6.34 -5.28
C GLU A 83 6.00 7.55 -5.30
N VAL A 84 5.49 7.89 -6.48
CA VAL A 84 4.54 9.00 -6.64
C VAL A 84 3.20 8.61 -6.02
N TRP A 85 2.76 9.37 -5.01
CA TRP A 85 1.53 9.11 -4.26
C TRP A 85 0.32 9.01 -5.18
N ARG A 86 0.18 10.00 -6.07
CA ARG A 86 -0.95 10.14 -6.97
C ARG A 86 -1.16 8.92 -7.87
N ASP A 87 -0.08 8.37 -8.43
CA ASP A 87 -0.14 7.24 -9.35
C ASP A 87 -0.73 5.99 -8.68
N TYR A 88 -0.40 5.76 -7.41
CA TYR A 88 -0.96 4.65 -6.64
C TYR A 88 -2.37 4.98 -6.11
N TRP A 89 -2.60 6.22 -5.69
CA TRP A 89 -3.91 6.68 -5.21
C TRP A 89 -5.01 6.54 -6.27
N GLU A 90 -4.71 6.91 -7.53
CA GLU A 90 -5.65 6.82 -8.65
C GLU A 90 -5.94 5.37 -9.07
N ARG A 91 -4.99 4.46 -8.90
CA ARG A 91 -5.20 3.01 -9.08
C ARG A 91 -6.03 2.38 -7.95
N GLY A 92 -6.03 3.01 -6.78
CA GLY A 92 -6.69 2.48 -5.59
C GLY A 92 -8.21 2.60 -5.63
N GLY A 93 -8.88 1.64 -4.98
CA GLY A 93 -10.33 1.60 -4.82
C GLY A 93 -10.77 1.41 -3.37
N PRO A 94 -12.07 1.23 -3.10
CA PRO A 94 -12.54 0.86 -1.77
C PRO A 94 -11.95 -0.49 -1.33
N PRO A 95 -11.89 -0.79 -0.01
CA PRO A 95 -11.48 -2.11 0.48
C PRO A 95 -12.28 -3.25 -0.16
N ARG A 96 -11.60 -4.33 -0.53
CA ARG A 96 -12.16 -5.54 -1.17
C ARG A 96 -11.52 -6.79 -0.63
#